data_AF-A0A3M0WKJ7-F1
#
_entry.id   AF-A0A3M0WKJ7-F1
#
_cell.length_a   1.000
_cell.length_b   1.000
_cell.length_c   1.000
_cell.angle_alpha   90.00
_cell.angle_beta   90.00
_cell.angle_gamma   90.00
#
_symmetry.space_group_name_H-M   'P 1'
#
loop_
_entity.id
_entity.type
_entity.pdbx_description
1 polymer ?
#
loop_
_entity_poly.entity_id
_entity_poly.type
_entity_poly.pdbx_seq_one_letter_code
_entity_poly.pdbx_strand_id
1 'polypeptide(L)' 'MPFDAASLRFDSRGLIPAIAQDVGTGEVLMLAWMNAEAVRRTLESGRVTYW' A
#
# COMPACT_ATOMS: atom_id res chain seq x y z
N MET A 1 -16.52 7.33 2.25
CA MET A 1 -15.35 8.22 2.41
C MET A 1 -14.34 7.85 1.34
N PRO A 2 -13.86 8.80 0.51
CA PRO A 2 -12.79 8.53 -0.44
C PRO A 2 -11.48 8.28 0.31
N PHE A 3 -10.61 7.44 -0.24
CA PHE A 3 -9.26 7.25 0.26
C PHE A 3 -8.38 8.47 -0.05
N ASP A 4 -7.65 8.97 0.95
CA ASP A 4 -6.68 10.06 0.79
C ASP A 4 -5.26 9.56 1.11
N ALA A 5 -4.43 9.47 0.07
CA ALA A 5 -3.04 9.02 0.20
C ALA A 5 -2.16 9.97 1.02
N ALA A 6 -2.51 11.26 1.10
CA ALA A 6 -1.76 12.24 1.90
C ALA A 6 -1.95 12.03 3.42
N SER A 7 -2.97 11.28 3.83
CA SER A 7 -3.23 10.96 5.24
C SER A 7 -2.34 9.82 5.80
N LEU A 8 -1.59 9.13 4.94
CA LEU A 8 -0.72 8.02 5.33
C LEU A 8 0.43 8.49 6.23
N ARG A 9 0.69 7.72 7.29
CA ARG A 9 1.81 7.95 8.21
C ARG A 9 2.91 6.95 7.93
N PHE A 10 4.06 7.46 7.49
CA PHE A 10 5.26 6.68 7.27
C PHE A 10 6.10 6.63 8.54
N ASP A 11 6.86 5.55 8.70
CA ASP A 11 7.85 5.42 9.77
C ASP A 11 9.06 6.36 9.54
N SER A 12 10.03 6.33 10.45
CA SER A 12 11.25 7.14 10.35
C SER A 12 12.13 6.83 9.13
N ARG A 13 11.86 5.73 8.42
CA ARG A 13 12.55 5.33 7.17
C ARG A 13 11.74 5.70 5.94
N GLY A 14 10.59 6.35 6.08
CA GLY A 14 9.70 6.69 4.98
C GLY A 14 8.91 5.50 4.45
N LEU A 15 8.69 4.46 5.28
CA LEU A 15 7.99 3.23 4.90
C LEU A 15 6.66 3.06 5.64
N ILE A 16 5.70 2.40 4.99
CA ILE A 16 4.44 1.94 5.56
C ILE A 16 4.29 0.43 5.32
N PRO A 17 3.81 -0.36 6.30
CA PRO A 17 3.48 -1.76 6.06
C PRO A 17 2.23 -1.85 5.17
N ALA A 18 2.28 -2.73 4.18
CA ALA A 18 1.20 -3.01 3.25
C ALA A 18 0.82 -4.47 3.31
N ILE A 19 -0.48 -4.74 3.49
CA ILE A 19 -1.04 -6.10 3.48
C ILE A 19 -1.77 -6.30 2.15
N ALA A 20 -1.34 -7.27 1.36
CA ALA A 20 -2.12 -7.75 0.23
C ALA A 20 -3.11 -8.81 0.73
N GLN A 21 -4.38 -8.61 0.42
CA GLN A 21 -5.47 -9.49 0.81
C GLN A 21 -6.26 -9.90 -0.42
N ASP A 22 -6.67 -11.16 -0.50
CA ASP A 22 -7.60 -11.62 -1.53
C ASP A 22 -8.97 -10.95 -1.34
N VAL A 23 -9.52 -10.37 -2.41
CA VAL A 23 -10.77 -9.61 -2.37
C VAL A 23 -12.01 -10.48 -2.19
N GLY A 24 -11.95 -11.76 -2.57
CA GLY A 24 -13.07 -12.69 -2.49
C GLY A 24 -13.12 -13.47 -1.17
N THR A 25 -11.96 -13.91 -0.67
CA THR A 25 -11.87 -14.77 0.52
C THR A 25 -11.49 -14.01 1.78
N GLY A 26 -10.85 -12.85 1.64
CA GLY A 26 -10.23 -12.14 2.78
C GLY A 26 -8.93 -12.80 3.27
N GLU A 27 -8.37 -13.76 2.54
CA GLU A 27 -7.09 -14.37 2.89
C GLU A 27 -5.96 -13.34 2.80
N VAL A 28 -5.10 -13.29 3.82
CA VAL A 28 -3.89 -12.47 3.78
C VAL A 28 -2.85 -13.19 2.91
N LEU A 29 -2.50 -12.57 1.79
CA LEU A 29 -1.57 -13.14 0.80
C LEU A 29 -0.12 -12.76 1.11
N MET A 30 0.12 -11.53 1.58
CA MET A 30 1.47 -10.99 1.77
C MET A 30 1.48 -9.80 2.73
N LEU A 31 2.59 -9.66 3.45
CA LEU A 31 3.02 -8.41 4.08
C LEU A 31 4.27 -7.89 3.36
N ALA A 32 4.28 -6.61 3.02
CA ALA A 32 5.39 -5.93 2.39
C ALA A 32 5.52 -4.49 2.90
N TRP A 33 6.51 -3.75 2.39
CA TRP A 33 6.72 -2.33 2.71
C TRP A 33 6.55 -1.48 1.45
N MET A 34 6.00 -0.28 1.63
CA MET A 34 5.85 0.71 0.57
C MET A 34 6.41 2.05 1.02
N ASN A 35 7.10 2.76 0.13
CA ASN A 35 7.37 4.18 0.28
C ASN A 35 6.28 5.00 -0.44
N ALA A 36 6.35 6.33 -0.34
CA ALA A 36 5.36 7.22 -0.98
C ALA A 36 5.24 7.03 -2.51
N GLU A 37 6.36 6.75 -3.19
CA GLU A 37 6.37 6.51 -4.64
C GLU A 37 5.68 5.18 -5.02
N ALA A 38 5.92 4.12 -4.24
CA ALA A 38 5.27 2.82 -4.43
C ALA A 38 3.74 2.94 -4.24
N VAL A 39 3.29 3.74 -3.26
CA VAL A 39 1.86 4.07 -3.08
C VAL A 39 1.31 4.79 -4.31
N ARG A 40 1.97 5.86 -4.74
CA ARG A 40 1.54 6.65 -5.91
C ARG A 40 1.41 5.78 -7.16
N ARG A 41 2.42 4.96 -7.48
CA ARG A 41 2.39 4.05 -8.64
C ARG A 41 1.29 3.00 -8.54
N THR A 42 1.04 2.49 -7.34
CA THR A 42 -0.04 1.51 -7.11
C THR A 42 -1.40 2.12 -7.44
N LEU A 43 -1.65 3.34 -6.97
CA LEU A 43 -2.89 4.06 -7.23
C LEU A 43 -3.06 4.44 -8.70
N GLU A 44 -1.99 4.85 -9.37
CA GLU A 44 -2.03 5.25 -10.79
C GLU A 44 -2.20 4.06 -11.74
N SER A 45 -1.50 2.95 -11.47
CA SER A 45 -1.46 1.80 -12.39
C SER A 45 -2.55 0.76 -12.11
N GLY A 46 -3.17 0.79 -10.93
CA GLY A 46 -4.05 -0.27 -10.45
C GLY A 46 -3.32 -1.60 -10.18
N ARG A 47 -1.97 -1.60 -10.15
CA ARG A 47 -1.13 -2.77 -9.88
C ARG A 47 -0.24 -2.50 -8.68
N VAL A 48 -0.16 -3.46 -7.77
CA VAL A 48 0.68 -3.30 -6.57
C VAL A 48 2.15 -3.09 -6.92
N THR A 49 2.76 -2.09 -6.31
CA THR A 49 4.20 -1.78 -6.37
C THR A 49 4.72 -1.72 -4.94
N TYR A 50 5.84 -2.39 -4.65
CA TYR A 50 6.49 -2.33 -3.33
C TYR A 50 7.79 -1.52 -3.40
N TRP A 51 8.36 -1.18 -2.24
CA TRP A 51 9.66 -0.50 -2.12
C TRP A 51 10.84 -1.44 -2.41
#